data_AF-A0A2M9Y8U0-F1
#
_entry.id   AF-A0A2M9Y8U0-F1
#
_cell.length_a   1.000
_cell.length_b   1.000
_cell.length_c   1.000
_cell.angle_alpha   90.00
_cell.angle_beta   90.00
_cell.angle_gamma   90.00
#
_symmetry.space_group_name_H-M   'P 1'
#
loop_
_entity.id
_entity.type
_entity.pdbx_description
1 polymer ?
#
loop_
_entity_poly.entity_id
_entity_poly.type
_entity_poly.pdbx_seq_one_letter_code
_entity_poly.pdbx_strand_id
1 'polypeptide(L)'
;MRSKLLLLFLISISFVNCAVKQIRIAPNFESSLDKFKRLTVAIDSSSKVNKVEASLVKSMAEQELAHHKEFIVYPDPSSKNQNCKSPVGKSQGVLTLKLDETLNGTTPSFFVWLSPATFGPSLDGIKISIQAQIQKCDSKDVLWEGTASSSYFMGGDEEATLRTSYENKYGKSVGPKVLPYYDILKSLLDKIASPVLNEAEQDEKIEVESGS
;
A
#
# COMPACT_ATOMS: atom_id res chain seq x y z
N MET A 1 -24.34 -55.41 -8.62
CA MET A 1 -24.11 -54.60 -7.41
C MET A 1 -22.61 -54.57 -7.13
N ARG A 2 -21.92 -53.46 -7.43
CA ARG A 2 -20.48 -53.28 -7.21
C ARG A 2 -20.22 -51.97 -6.46
N SER A 3 -19.82 -52.17 -5.20
CA SER A 3 -18.91 -51.41 -4.35
C SER A 3 -18.28 -50.10 -4.87
N LYS A 4 -18.44 -49.07 -4.02
CA LYS A 4 -17.44 -48.07 -3.59
C LYS A 4 -16.55 -47.43 -4.66
N LEU A 5 -16.85 -46.17 -4.98
CA LEU A 5 -15.82 -45.14 -5.04
C LEU A 5 -16.47 -43.80 -4.66
N LEU A 6 -16.48 -43.49 -3.36
CA LEU A 6 -16.64 -42.12 -2.90
C LEU A 6 -15.44 -41.35 -3.47
N LEU A 7 -15.63 -40.66 -4.59
CA LEU A 7 -14.71 -39.63 -5.03
C LEU A 7 -14.93 -38.44 -4.08
N LEU A 8 -14.22 -38.47 -2.95
CA LEU A 8 -13.94 -37.28 -2.17
C LEU A 8 -13.17 -36.35 -3.11
N PHE A 9 -13.90 -35.47 -3.79
CA PHE A 9 -13.31 -34.32 -4.44
C PHE A 9 -12.72 -33.47 -3.31
N LEU A 10 -11.45 -33.70 -3.00
CA LEU A 10 -10.59 -32.80 -2.26
C LEU A 10 -10.59 -31.48 -3.05
N ILE A 11 -11.59 -30.64 -2.77
CA ILE A 11 -11.52 -29.23 -3.08
C ILE A 11 -10.36 -28.73 -2.21
N SER A 12 -9.17 -28.73 -2.80
CA SER A 12 -8.02 -28.00 -2.30
C SER A 12 -8.43 -26.52 -2.39
N ILE A 13 -9.14 -26.04 -1.37
CA ILE A 13 -9.33 -24.61 -1.15
C ILE A 13 -7.94 -24.13 -0.82
N SER A 14 -7.22 -23.66 -1.84
CA SER A 14 -6.06 -22.83 -1.64
C SER A 14 -6.55 -21.63 -0.83
N PHE A 15 -6.27 -21.63 0.47
CA PHE A 15 -6.47 -20.46 1.32
C PHE A 15 -5.48 -19.40 0.82
N VAL A 16 -5.84 -18.73 -0.27
CA VAL A 16 -5.18 -17.50 -0.66
C VAL A 16 -5.51 -16.50 0.43
N ASN A 17 -4.57 -16.35 1.37
CA ASN A 17 -4.48 -15.22 2.28
C ASN A 17 -4.17 -13.95 1.45
N CYS A 18 -5.09 -13.58 0.57
CA CYS A 18 -4.99 -12.42 -0.28
C CYS A 18 -5.37 -11.21 0.56
N ALA A 19 -4.37 -10.50 1.08
CA ALA A 19 -4.59 -9.23 1.76
C ALA A 19 -5.30 -8.23 0.83
N VAL A 20 -5.04 -8.29 -0.48
CA VAL A 20 -5.72 -7.48 -1.50
C VAL A 20 -7.12 -8.04 -1.76
N LYS A 21 -8.14 -7.27 -1.40
CA LYS A 21 -9.56 -7.66 -1.51
C LYS A 21 -10.15 -7.31 -2.86
N GLN A 22 -9.75 -6.18 -3.42
CA GLN A 22 -10.34 -5.66 -4.63
C GLN A 22 -9.36 -4.76 -5.37
N ILE A 23 -9.31 -4.90 -6.70
CA ILE A 23 -8.62 -4.00 -7.62
C ILE A 23 -9.61 -3.59 -8.70
N ARG A 24 -9.67 -2.29 -9.02
CA ARG A 24 -10.37 -1.75 -10.18
C ARG A 24 -9.38 -0.97 -11.03
N ILE A 25 -9.33 -1.28 -12.31
CA ILE A 25 -8.41 -0.65 -13.26
C ILE A 25 -9.26 -0.03 -14.35
N ALA A 26 -9.01 1.24 -14.67
CA ALA A 26 -9.66 1.88 -15.80
C ALA A 26 -9.17 1.22 -17.11
N PRO A 27 -10.04 1.05 -18.14
CA PRO A 27 -9.66 0.39 -19.38
C PRO A 27 -8.46 1.02 -20.11
N ASN A 28 -8.22 2.31 -19.87
CA ASN A 28 -7.14 3.09 -20.45
C ASN A 28 -5.94 3.27 -19.49
N PHE A 29 -5.87 2.57 -18.36
CA PHE A 29 -4.81 2.81 -17.38
C PHE A 29 -3.42 2.53 -17.96
N GLU A 30 -3.20 1.32 -18.49
CA GLU A 30 -1.90 0.92 -19.02
C GLU A 30 -1.47 1.79 -20.21
N SER A 31 -2.39 2.08 -21.14
CA SER A 31 -2.11 2.99 -22.25
C SER A 31 -1.90 4.45 -21.81
N SER A 32 -2.44 4.84 -20.65
CA SER A 32 -2.16 6.16 -20.09
C SER A 32 -0.74 6.25 -19.54
N LEU A 33 -0.11 5.15 -19.13
CA LEU A 33 1.26 5.14 -18.57
C LEU A 33 2.34 5.58 -19.56
N ASP A 34 2.05 5.58 -20.87
CA ASP A 34 2.94 6.19 -21.88
C ASP A 34 3.18 7.68 -21.63
N LYS A 35 2.19 8.37 -21.04
CA LYS A 35 2.22 9.82 -20.78
C LYS A 35 2.11 10.16 -19.30
N PHE A 36 1.44 9.32 -18.52
CA PHE A 36 1.14 9.50 -17.11
C PHE A 36 2.15 8.72 -16.26
N LYS A 37 3.23 9.40 -15.86
CA LYS A 37 4.36 8.78 -15.14
C LYS A 37 4.73 9.49 -13.85
N ARG A 38 4.15 10.68 -13.62
CA ARG A 38 4.49 11.58 -12.52
C ARG A 38 3.38 11.62 -11.48
N LEU A 39 3.69 11.23 -10.26
CA LEU A 39 2.73 11.12 -9.17
C LEU A 39 3.17 11.90 -7.93
N THR A 40 2.22 12.24 -7.09
CA THR A 40 2.44 12.55 -5.67
C THR A 40 1.66 11.57 -4.82
N VAL A 41 2.09 11.34 -3.58
CA VAL A 41 1.34 10.54 -2.61
C VAL A 41 0.65 11.47 -1.60
N ALA A 42 -0.62 11.21 -1.32
CA ALA A 42 -1.39 11.93 -0.31
C ALA A 42 -2.10 10.95 0.62
N ILE A 43 -2.23 11.34 1.89
CA ILE A 43 -3.05 10.61 2.87
C ILE A 43 -4.42 11.26 2.92
N ASP A 44 -5.48 10.47 2.84
CA ASP A 44 -6.84 10.96 2.93
C ASP A 44 -7.15 11.49 4.34
N SER A 45 -7.77 12.67 4.42
CA SER A 45 -8.14 13.32 5.68
C SER A 45 -9.14 12.52 6.53
N SER A 46 -9.86 11.56 5.94
CA SER A 46 -10.77 10.65 6.64
C SER A 46 -10.09 9.37 7.16
N SER A 47 -8.76 9.28 7.05
CA SER A 47 -7.99 8.16 7.60
C SER A 47 -8.10 8.10 9.12
N LYS A 48 -8.31 6.90 9.66
CA LYS A 48 -8.43 6.63 11.10
C LYS A 48 -7.10 6.13 11.68
N VAL A 49 -6.04 6.88 11.42
CA VAL A 49 -4.71 6.66 11.98
C VAL A 49 -4.20 7.99 12.51
N ASN A 50 -3.22 7.95 13.41
CA ASN A 50 -2.62 9.19 13.88
C ASN A 50 -1.73 9.83 12.78
N LYS A 51 -1.25 11.05 13.02
CA LYS A 51 -0.43 11.79 12.05
C LYS A 51 0.93 11.14 11.76
N VAL A 52 1.55 10.52 12.76
CA VAL A 52 2.89 9.90 12.62
C VAL A 52 2.78 8.66 11.74
N GLU A 53 1.79 7.79 11.98
CA GLU A 53 1.51 6.62 11.17
C GLU A 53 1.10 7.00 9.74
N ALA A 54 0.32 8.08 9.57
CA ALA A 54 0.01 8.62 8.24
C ALA A 54 1.29 9.02 7.48
N SER A 55 2.21 9.74 8.14
CA SER A 55 3.51 10.12 7.54
C SER A 55 4.40 8.93 7.25
N LEU A 56 4.41 7.91 8.12
CA LEU A 56 5.13 6.66 7.91
C LEU A 56 4.67 5.95 6.63
N VAL A 57 3.37 5.66 6.53
CA VAL A 57 2.78 4.93 5.41
C VAL A 57 2.95 5.69 4.11
N LYS A 58 2.83 7.02 4.17
CA LYS A 58 3.10 7.89 3.03
C LYS A 58 4.52 7.72 2.51
N SER A 59 5.53 7.82 3.37
CA SER A 59 6.92 7.66 2.93
C SER A 59 7.21 6.27 2.39
N MET A 60 6.62 5.23 2.97
CA MET A 60 6.72 3.88 2.42
C MET A 60 6.13 3.83 1.00
N ALA A 61 4.96 4.42 0.78
CA ALA A 61 4.34 4.42 -0.54
C ALA A 61 5.14 5.23 -1.58
N GLU A 62 5.68 6.38 -1.17
CA GLU A 62 6.57 7.18 -2.01
C GLU A 62 7.80 6.36 -2.44
N GLN A 63 8.44 5.70 -1.47
CA GLN A 63 9.61 4.85 -1.71
C GLN A 63 9.27 3.65 -2.62
N GLU A 64 8.17 2.94 -2.36
CA GLU A 64 7.77 1.79 -3.16
C GLU A 64 7.42 2.17 -4.60
N LEU A 65 6.71 3.29 -4.81
CA LEU A 65 6.36 3.75 -6.15
C LEU A 65 7.60 4.21 -6.94
N ALA A 66 8.52 4.91 -6.29
CA ALA A 66 9.73 5.42 -6.92
C ALA A 66 10.69 4.27 -7.28
N HIS A 67 11.04 3.42 -6.32
CA HIS A 67 12.11 2.44 -6.51
C HIS A 67 11.65 1.11 -7.11
N HIS A 68 10.38 0.71 -6.93
CA HIS A 68 9.89 -0.59 -7.41
C HIS A 68 8.85 -0.50 -8.52
N LYS A 69 8.26 0.69 -8.76
CA LYS A 69 7.25 0.89 -9.80
C LYS A 69 7.62 1.91 -10.88
N GLU A 70 8.85 2.42 -10.88
CA GLU A 70 9.35 3.34 -11.92
C GLU A 70 8.53 4.62 -12.11
N PHE A 71 7.70 5.00 -11.14
CA PHE A 71 7.04 6.30 -11.17
C PHE A 71 8.02 7.39 -10.76
N ILE A 72 7.86 8.57 -11.35
CA ILE A 72 8.54 9.78 -10.88
C ILE A 72 7.67 10.36 -9.77
N VAL A 73 8.07 10.12 -8.52
CA VAL A 73 7.30 10.53 -7.34
C VAL A 73 7.80 11.87 -6.82
N TYR A 74 6.99 12.91 -6.93
CA TYR A 74 7.30 14.22 -6.38
C TYR A 74 6.98 14.26 -4.88
N PRO A 75 7.92 14.74 -4.03
CA PRO A 75 7.70 14.83 -2.59
C PRO A 75 6.63 15.89 -2.29
N ASP A 76 5.62 15.52 -1.52
CA ASP A 76 4.58 16.44 -1.05
C ASP A 76 4.38 16.27 0.46
N PRO A 77 5.31 16.65 1.34
CA PRO A 77 5.25 16.29 2.76
C PRO A 77 3.95 16.70 3.47
N SER A 78 3.28 17.75 2.98
CA SER A 78 2.02 18.27 3.52
C SER A 78 0.74 17.69 2.89
N SER A 79 0.83 16.76 1.93
CA SER A 79 -0.31 16.22 1.17
C SER A 79 -1.18 17.32 0.53
N LYS A 80 -0.57 18.43 0.08
CA LYS A 80 -1.26 19.57 -0.52
C LYS A 80 -1.97 19.20 -1.81
N ASN A 81 -1.45 18.21 -2.52
CA ASN A 81 -2.01 17.75 -3.79
C ASN A 81 -3.16 16.76 -3.61
N GLN A 82 -3.68 16.52 -2.40
CA GLN A 82 -4.84 15.64 -2.20
C GLN A 82 -6.00 16.04 -3.13
N ASN A 83 -6.57 15.07 -3.85
CA ASN A 83 -7.63 15.29 -4.85
C ASN A 83 -7.25 16.31 -5.95
N CYS A 84 -5.95 16.43 -6.22
CA CYS A 84 -5.39 17.34 -7.21
C CYS A 84 -5.78 18.81 -6.96
N LYS A 85 -5.79 19.23 -5.68
CA LYS A 85 -6.13 20.60 -5.25
C LYS A 85 -5.03 21.61 -5.51
N SER A 86 -3.77 21.22 -5.28
CA SER A 86 -2.61 22.10 -5.41
C SER A 86 -1.50 21.35 -6.16
N PRO A 87 -1.13 21.78 -7.38
CA PRO A 87 -0.09 21.10 -8.15
C PRO A 87 1.25 21.14 -7.41
N VAL A 88 1.98 20.02 -7.42
CA VAL A 88 3.31 19.89 -6.82
C VAL A 88 4.28 19.50 -7.92
N GLY A 89 5.23 20.38 -8.22
CA GLY A 89 6.19 20.17 -9.32
C GLY A 89 5.47 19.91 -10.64
N LYS A 90 5.88 18.83 -11.33
CA LYS A 90 5.28 18.38 -12.60
C LYS A 90 4.33 17.18 -12.40
N SER A 91 3.83 16.96 -11.19
CA SER A 91 2.93 15.83 -10.89
C SER A 91 1.71 15.86 -11.81
N GLN A 92 1.41 14.73 -12.46
CA GLN A 92 0.26 14.59 -13.35
C GLN A 92 -0.95 13.97 -12.63
N GLY A 93 -0.70 13.30 -11.50
CA GLY A 93 -1.72 12.64 -10.70
C GLY A 93 -1.32 12.45 -9.25
N VAL A 94 -2.26 11.92 -8.49
CA VAL A 94 -2.12 11.72 -7.05
C VAL A 94 -2.54 10.30 -6.71
N LEU A 95 -1.67 9.57 -6.00
CA LEU A 95 -2.05 8.38 -5.26
C LEU A 95 -2.57 8.81 -3.90
N THR A 96 -3.88 8.69 -3.67
CA THR A 96 -4.50 8.95 -2.37
C THR A 96 -4.64 7.64 -1.60
N LEU A 97 -4.16 7.62 -0.36
CA LEU A 97 -4.23 6.48 0.55
C LEU A 97 -5.15 6.80 1.72
N LYS A 98 -6.16 5.97 1.95
CA LYS A 98 -7.04 6.02 3.11
C LYS A 98 -6.76 4.83 4.01
N LEU A 99 -6.45 5.12 5.27
CA LEU A 99 -5.98 4.14 6.26
C LEU A 99 -7.01 3.94 7.36
N ASP A 100 -7.19 2.71 7.80
CA ASP A 100 -7.96 2.34 9.00
C ASP A 100 -7.15 1.28 9.75
N GLU A 101 -6.90 1.50 11.04
CA GLU A 101 -6.22 0.55 11.91
C GLU A 101 -7.10 0.17 13.10
N THR A 102 -7.01 -1.09 13.51
CA THR A 102 -7.63 -1.59 14.74
C THR A 102 -6.59 -2.38 15.52
N LEU A 103 -6.37 -2.00 16.78
CA LEU A 103 -5.43 -2.64 17.71
C LEU A 103 -6.18 -3.54 18.69
N ASN A 104 -5.42 -4.40 19.39
CA ASN A 104 -5.85 -5.13 20.60
C ASN A 104 -7.16 -5.91 20.40
N GLY A 105 -7.17 -6.80 19.41
CA GLY A 105 -8.34 -7.62 19.15
C GLY A 105 -8.45 -8.82 20.09
N THR A 106 -9.57 -9.52 20.00
CA THR A 106 -9.87 -10.69 20.85
C THR A 106 -9.63 -12.02 20.13
N THR A 107 -9.08 -11.97 18.92
CA THR A 107 -8.92 -13.16 18.08
C THR A 107 -7.76 -14.02 18.61
N PRO A 108 -7.96 -15.31 18.92
CA PRO A 108 -6.85 -16.17 19.29
C PRO A 108 -5.79 -16.23 18.19
N SER A 109 -4.50 -16.13 18.55
CA SER A 109 -3.38 -15.98 17.60
C SER A 109 -3.33 -17.06 16.52
N PHE A 110 -3.74 -18.29 16.84
CA PHE A 110 -3.82 -19.39 15.86
C PHE A 110 -4.79 -19.10 14.71
N PHE A 111 -5.92 -18.44 14.96
CA PHE A 111 -6.86 -18.07 13.88
C PHE A 111 -6.29 -16.96 12.99
N VAL A 112 -5.61 -15.98 13.59
CA VAL A 112 -4.90 -14.93 12.83
C VAL A 112 -3.82 -15.54 11.95
N TRP A 113 -3.08 -16.53 12.45
CA TRP A 113 -2.08 -17.27 11.67
C TRP A 113 -2.70 -18.05 10.51
N LEU A 114 -3.84 -18.71 10.73
CA LEU A 114 -4.54 -19.46 9.68
C LEU A 114 -5.08 -18.55 8.56
N SER A 115 -5.77 -17.46 8.92
CA SER A 115 -6.36 -16.55 7.93
C SER A 115 -6.36 -15.08 8.37
N PRO A 116 -5.21 -14.39 8.26
CA PRO A 116 -5.05 -13.01 8.72
C PRO A 116 -5.96 -12.01 7.98
N ALA A 117 -6.29 -12.28 6.72
CA ALA A 117 -7.15 -11.41 5.91
C ALA A 117 -8.64 -11.45 6.32
N THR A 118 -9.07 -12.54 6.97
CA THR A 118 -10.47 -12.75 7.38
C THR A 118 -10.69 -12.37 8.84
N PHE A 119 -9.78 -12.77 9.72
CA PHE A 119 -9.94 -12.56 11.16
C PHE A 119 -9.48 -11.18 11.64
N GLY A 120 -9.92 -10.81 12.85
CA GLY A 120 -9.50 -9.59 13.53
C GLY A 120 -8.08 -9.68 14.07
N PRO A 121 -7.55 -8.60 14.66
CA PRO A 121 -6.26 -8.67 15.34
C PRO A 121 -6.34 -9.62 16.55
N SER A 122 -5.20 -10.17 16.93
CA SER A 122 -5.01 -10.76 18.25
C SER A 122 -4.78 -9.68 19.30
N LEU A 123 -4.59 -10.09 20.56
CA LEU A 123 -4.32 -9.15 21.66
C LEU A 123 -3.08 -8.29 21.40
N ASP A 124 -2.03 -8.88 20.84
CA ASP A 124 -0.78 -8.20 20.45
C ASP A 124 -0.70 -7.96 18.93
N GLY A 125 -1.86 -7.90 18.28
CA GLY A 125 -1.99 -7.80 16.83
C GLY A 125 -2.59 -6.47 16.38
N ILE A 126 -2.40 -6.18 15.10
CA ILE A 126 -2.99 -5.04 14.41
C ILE A 126 -3.76 -5.54 13.19
N LYS A 127 -4.93 -4.96 12.94
CA LYS A 127 -5.63 -5.09 11.67
C LYS A 127 -5.53 -3.79 10.92
N ILE A 128 -5.02 -3.87 9.69
CA ILE A 128 -4.83 -2.72 8.82
C ILE A 128 -5.77 -2.86 7.62
N SER A 129 -6.36 -1.75 7.21
CA SER A 129 -7.07 -1.62 5.95
C SER A 129 -6.54 -0.40 5.20
N ILE A 130 -6.16 -0.59 3.94
CA ILE A 130 -5.70 0.46 3.05
C ILE A 130 -6.61 0.49 1.83
N GLN A 131 -7.17 1.65 1.54
CA GLN A 131 -7.78 1.97 0.26
C GLN A 131 -6.87 2.94 -0.47
N ALA A 132 -6.57 2.64 -1.73
CA ALA A 132 -5.65 3.40 -2.54
C ALA A 132 -6.32 3.77 -3.87
N GLN A 133 -6.09 4.98 -4.35
CA GLN A 133 -6.67 5.49 -5.59
C GLN A 133 -5.68 6.36 -6.34
N ILE A 134 -5.46 6.08 -7.63
CA ILE A 134 -4.70 6.94 -8.53
C ILE A 134 -5.69 7.79 -9.31
N GLN A 135 -5.63 9.10 -9.11
CA GLN A 135 -6.41 10.08 -9.86
C GLN A 135 -5.51 10.93 -10.75
N LYS A 136 -5.93 11.14 -11.99
CA LYS A 136 -5.28 12.07 -12.93
C LYS A 136 -5.75 13.49 -12.66
N CYS A 137 -4.84 14.46 -12.60
CA CYS A 137 -5.19 15.81 -12.15
C CYS A 137 -5.89 16.69 -13.19
N ASP A 138 -5.63 16.46 -14.48
CA ASP A 138 -6.20 17.23 -15.58
C ASP A 138 -7.68 16.87 -15.82
N SER A 139 -8.00 15.58 -15.90
CA SER A 139 -9.35 15.09 -16.16
C SER A 139 -10.13 14.71 -14.90
N LYS A 140 -9.46 14.60 -13.75
CA LYS A 140 -10.00 14.04 -12.49
C LYS A 140 -10.45 12.58 -12.60
N ASP A 141 -10.06 11.89 -13.67
CA ASP A 141 -10.36 10.47 -13.86
C ASP A 141 -9.60 9.63 -12.85
N VAL A 142 -10.30 8.64 -12.31
CA VAL A 142 -9.71 7.62 -11.47
C VAL A 142 -9.21 6.50 -12.38
N LEU A 143 -7.90 6.32 -12.42
CA LEU A 143 -7.26 5.35 -13.31
C LEU A 143 -7.09 3.98 -12.65
N TRP A 144 -6.92 3.96 -11.34
CA TRP A 144 -6.72 2.73 -10.58
C TRP A 144 -7.25 2.90 -9.16
N GLU A 145 -7.89 1.86 -8.63
CA GLU A 145 -8.31 1.75 -7.24
C GLU A 145 -7.94 0.38 -6.69
N GLY A 146 -7.50 0.35 -5.44
CA GLY A 146 -7.19 -0.89 -4.75
C GLY A 146 -7.60 -0.85 -3.30
N THR A 147 -8.02 -1.99 -2.77
CA THR A 147 -8.31 -2.16 -1.35
C THR A 147 -7.60 -3.39 -0.83
N ALA A 148 -6.83 -3.23 0.23
CA ALA A 148 -6.21 -4.32 0.98
C ALA A 148 -6.62 -4.25 2.45
N SER A 149 -6.79 -5.41 3.08
CA SER A 149 -7.02 -5.49 4.52
C SER A 149 -6.56 -6.84 5.06
N SER A 150 -5.76 -6.80 6.11
CA SER A 150 -5.20 -7.98 6.77
C SER A 150 -4.83 -7.69 8.22
N SER A 151 -4.71 -8.75 9.00
CA SER A 151 -4.25 -8.73 10.39
C SER A 151 -2.80 -9.23 10.48
N TYR A 152 -2.04 -8.64 11.39
CA TYR A 152 -0.61 -8.88 11.58
C TYR A 152 -0.29 -8.98 13.06
N PHE A 153 0.74 -9.75 13.40
CA PHE A 153 1.32 -9.75 14.73
C PHE A 153 2.33 -8.60 14.86
N MET A 154 2.32 -7.88 15.98
CA MET A 154 3.27 -6.78 16.21
C MET A 154 4.52 -7.20 17.00
N GLY A 155 4.54 -8.41 17.56
CA GLY A 155 5.71 -8.99 18.26
C GLY A 155 6.63 -9.75 17.31
N GLY A 156 7.33 -9.04 16.43
CA GLY A 156 8.35 -9.61 15.54
C GLY A 156 9.74 -9.07 15.88
N ASP A 157 10.77 -9.80 15.41
CA ASP A 157 12.17 -9.51 15.69
C ASP A 157 12.51 -8.01 15.52
N GLU A 158 13.07 -7.41 16.57
CA GLU A 158 13.24 -5.96 16.70
C GLU A 158 14.37 -5.42 15.81
N GLU A 159 15.15 -6.32 15.20
CA GLU A 159 16.38 -6.00 14.47
C GLU A 159 16.22 -5.81 12.94
N ALA A 160 14.99 -5.76 12.42
CA ALA A 160 14.80 -5.49 11.00
C ALA A 160 15.35 -4.09 10.63
N THR A 161 16.34 -4.02 9.72
CA THR A 161 16.95 -2.76 9.24
C THR A 161 15.90 -1.72 8.81
N LEU A 162 14.79 -2.18 8.23
CA LEU A 162 13.65 -1.34 7.86
C LEU A 162 13.00 -0.68 9.09
N ARG A 163 12.76 -1.44 10.15
CA ARG A 163 12.21 -0.95 11.43
C ARG A 163 13.13 0.12 12.01
N THR A 164 14.43 -0.16 12.13
CA THR A 164 15.41 0.80 12.66
C THR A 164 15.44 2.10 11.86
N SER A 165 15.41 2.03 10.52
CA SER A 165 15.38 3.22 9.65
C SER A 165 14.16 4.10 9.92
N TYR A 166 12.98 3.48 10.00
CA TYR A 166 11.73 4.21 10.24
C TYR A 166 11.56 4.67 11.69
N GLU A 167 12.07 3.92 12.68
CA GLU A 167 12.12 4.37 14.08
C GLU A 167 13.02 5.59 14.26
N ASN A 168 14.15 5.64 13.56
CA ASN A 168 15.03 6.82 13.59
C ASN A 168 14.36 8.06 12.99
N LYS A 169 13.50 7.88 11.99
CA LYS A 169 12.79 8.98 11.30
C LYS A 169 11.52 9.43 12.02
N TYR A 170 10.74 8.49 12.57
CA TYR A 170 9.39 8.73 13.09
C TYR A 170 9.23 8.43 14.58
N GLY A 171 10.27 7.93 15.24
CA GLY A 171 10.29 7.60 16.66
C GLY A 171 10.02 6.11 16.94
N LYS A 172 10.48 5.62 18.09
CA LYS A 172 10.36 4.20 18.49
C LYS A 172 8.92 3.69 18.58
N SER A 173 7.94 4.58 18.75
CA SER A 173 6.52 4.20 18.86
C SER A 173 5.98 3.55 17.58
N VAL A 174 6.55 3.85 16.41
CA VAL A 174 6.08 3.24 15.15
C VAL A 174 6.66 1.84 14.91
N GLY A 175 7.73 1.48 15.61
CA GLY A 175 8.53 0.28 15.36
C GLY A 175 7.72 -1.01 15.15
N PRO A 176 6.84 -1.39 16.11
CA PRO A 176 6.02 -2.60 16.00
C PRO A 176 5.05 -2.60 14.81
N LYS A 177 4.74 -1.43 14.24
CA LYS A 177 3.81 -1.26 13.11
C LYS A 177 4.52 -1.17 11.75
N VAL A 178 5.84 -0.99 11.71
CA VAL A 178 6.59 -0.78 10.45
C VAL A 178 6.40 -1.94 9.48
N LEU A 179 6.66 -3.18 9.92
CA LEU A 179 6.55 -4.36 9.05
C LEU A 179 5.09 -4.63 8.62
N PRO A 180 4.09 -4.62 9.54
CA PRO A 180 2.69 -4.72 9.14
C PRO A 180 2.25 -3.73 8.06
N TYR A 181 2.63 -2.45 8.20
CA TYR A 181 2.29 -1.42 7.21
C TYR A 181 3.01 -1.65 5.88
N TYR A 182 4.29 -1.99 5.93
CA TYR A 182 5.07 -2.26 4.73
C TYR A 182 4.50 -3.45 3.95
N ASP A 183 4.21 -4.57 4.61
CA ASP A 183 3.74 -5.80 3.97
C ASP A 183 2.41 -5.61 3.24
N ILE A 184 1.43 -4.98 3.91
CA ILE A 184 0.12 -4.73 3.30
C ILE A 184 0.20 -3.73 2.16
N LEU A 185 1.00 -2.67 2.33
CA LEU A 185 1.16 -1.61 1.35
C LEU A 185 1.87 -2.14 0.11
N LYS A 186 2.99 -2.84 0.28
CA LYS A 186 3.71 -3.51 -0.81
C LYS A 186 2.78 -4.44 -1.59
N SER A 187 2.04 -5.31 -0.88
CA SER A 187 1.09 -6.24 -1.51
C SER A 187 0.03 -5.53 -2.37
N LEU A 188 -0.39 -4.32 -1.96
CA LEU A 188 -1.37 -3.51 -2.67
C LEU A 188 -0.75 -2.78 -3.86
N LEU A 189 0.37 -2.07 -3.64
CA LEU A 189 1.06 -1.30 -4.68
C LEU A 189 1.68 -2.21 -5.75
N ASP A 190 1.97 -3.46 -5.41
CA ASP A 190 2.46 -4.45 -6.38
C ASP A 190 1.48 -4.73 -7.52
N LYS A 191 0.19 -4.41 -7.33
CA LYS A 191 -0.86 -4.53 -8.35
C LYS A 191 -0.95 -3.34 -9.28
N ILE A 192 -0.12 -2.31 -9.10
CA ILE A 192 -0.02 -1.16 -10.00
C ILE A 192 0.96 -1.52 -11.12
N ALA A 193 0.56 -1.28 -12.37
CA ALA A 193 1.43 -1.41 -13.53
C ALA A 193 2.47 -0.27 -13.53
N SER A 194 3.72 -0.61 -13.86
CA SER A 194 4.82 0.34 -13.91
C SER A 194 4.88 1.04 -15.28
N PRO A 195 5.05 2.38 -15.35
CA PRO A 195 5.39 3.04 -16.60
C PRO A 195 6.81 2.66 -17.07
N VAL A 196 7.07 2.85 -18.36
CA VAL A 196 8.41 2.72 -18.94
C VAL A 196 9.00 4.12 -19.09
N LEU A 197 10.14 4.37 -18.45
CA LEU A 197 10.84 5.66 -18.50
C LEU A 197 11.87 5.68 -19.64
N ASN A 198 11.90 6.78 -20.40
CA ASN A 198 13.01 7.07 -21.31
C ASN A 198 14.21 7.70 -20.56
N GLU A 199 15.34 7.91 -21.23
CA GLU A 199 16.57 8.43 -20.61
C GLU A 199 16.36 9.77 -19.88
N ALA A 200 15.70 10.73 -20.52
CA ALA A 200 15.42 12.04 -19.91
C ALA A 200 14.50 11.94 -18.68
N GLU A 201 13.58 10.98 -18.67
CA GLU A 201 12.69 10.71 -17.54
C GLU A 201 13.40 9.97 -16.40
N GLN A 202 14.40 9.14 -16.72
CA GLN A 202 15.27 8.52 -15.72
C GLN A 202 16.16 9.57 -15.05
N ASP A 203 16.73 10.50 -15.82
CA ASP A 203 17.47 11.64 -15.27
C ASP A 203 16.58 12.51 -14.36
N GLU A 204 15.34 12.82 -14.80
CA GLU A 204 14.36 13.54 -13.98
C GLU A 204 14.08 12.80 -12.66
N LYS A 205 13.94 11.47 -12.70
CA LYS A 205 13.72 10.66 -11.50
C LYS A 205 14.88 10.79 -10.51
N ILE A 206 16.12 10.70 -11.00
CA ILE A 206 17.34 10.84 -10.17
C ILE A 206 17.40 12.24 -9.53
N GLU A 207 17.09 13.29 -10.29
CA GLU A 207 17.05 14.67 -9.77
C GLU A 207 16.00 14.83 -8.66
N VAL A 208 14.81 14.26 -8.85
CA VAL A 208 13.72 14.32 -7.86
C VAL A 208 14.07 13.53 -6.60
N GLU A 209 14.63 12.33 -6.75
CA GLU A 209 15.03 11.48 -5.61
C GLU A 209 16.21 12.07 -4.82
N SER A 210 17.16 12.73 -5.49
CA SER A 210 18.32 13.37 -4.84
C SER A 210 18.01 14.72 -4.20
N GLY A 211 16.98 15.42 -4.68
CA GLY A 211 16.53 16.72 -4.15
C GLY A 211 15.52 16.64 -3.00
N SER A 212 15.09 15.43 -2.60
CA SER A 212 14.06 15.17 -1.59
C SER A 212 14.63 14.93 -0.18
#